data_AF-A0A816J9H0-F1
#
_entry.id   AF-A0A816J9H0-F1
#
_cell.length_a   1.000
_cell.length_b   1.000
_cell.length_c   1.000
_cell.angle_alpha   90.00
_cell.angle_beta   90.00
_cell.angle_gamma   90.00
#
_symmetry.space_group_name_H-M   'P 1'
#
loop_
_entity.id
_entity.type
_entity.pdbx_description
1 polymer ?
#
loop_
_entity_poly.entity_id
_entity_poly.type
_entity_poly.pdbx_seq_one_letter_code
_entity_poly.pdbx_strand_id
1 'polypeptide(L)'
;MLEKPDGGKFGNYYSLRALNDSRIDKLPYSIRILLESAIRNCHEFQVKSKDVEKILDWENTSPKQVEIPFKPARVLLRVYTG
;
A
#
# COMPACT_ATOMS: atom_id res chain seq x y z
N MET A 1 -11.40 -1.68 -16.90
CA MET A 1 -10.01 -1.77 -17.44
C MET A 1 -9.83 -0.55 -18.33
N LEU A 2 -8.80 0.26 -18.11
CA LEU A 2 -8.45 1.37 -19.00
C LEU A 2 -7.50 0.79 -20.06
N GLU A 3 -7.54 1.27 -21.31
CA GLU A 3 -6.65 0.87 -22.42
C GLU A 3 -5.85 2.08 -22.93
N LYS A 4 -4.52 1.91 -23.06
CA LYS A 4 -3.60 2.99 -23.48
C LYS A 4 -3.61 3.07 -25.01
N PRO A 5 -3.33 4.25 -25.59
CA PRO A 5 -3.19 4.39 -27.04
C PRO A 5 -1.95 3.67 -27.64
N ASP A 6 -1.10 3.04 -26.83
CA ASP A 6 0.20 2.46 -27.24
C ASP A 6 0.25 0.92 -27.15
N GLY A 7 -0.90 0.22 -27.04
CA GLY A 7 -0.95 -1.25 -27.06
C GLY A 7 -0.32 -1.98 -25.85
N GLY A 8 0.29 -1.26 -24.91
CA GLY A 8 0.75 -1.80 -23.64
C GLY A 8 -0.40 -2.06 -22.67
N LYS A 9 -0.52 -3.29 -22.15
CA LYS A 9 -1.46 -3.62 -21.07
C LYS A 9 -1.20 -2.71 -19.88
N PHE A 10 -2.22 -1.99 -19.40
CA PHE A 10 -2.13 -1.29 -18.12
C PHE A 10 -1.82 -2.30 -17.02
N GLY A 11 -0.86 -1.97 -16.15
CA GLY A 11 -0.64 -2.74 -14.93
C GLY A 11 -1.94 -2.79 -14.12
N ASN A 12 -2.22 -3.93 -13.49
CA ASN A 12 -3.39 -4.07 -12.62
C ASN A 12 -3.27 -3.06 -11.47
N TYR A 13 -4.19 -2.09 -11.45
CA TYR A 13 -4.35 -1.15 -10.34
C TYR A 13 -5.43 -1.69 -9.41
N TYR A 14 -5.07 -1.90 -8.14
CA TYR A 14 -6.06 -2.19 -7.10
C TYR A 14 -6.62 -0.85 -6.67
N SER A 15 -7.92 -0.62 -6.86
CA SER A 15 -8.54 0.61 -6.37
C SER A 15 -8.86 0.48 -4.89
N LEU A 16 -8.24 1.31 -4.03
CA LEU A 16 -8.68 1.47 -2.63
C LEU A 16 -10.18 1.76 -2.50
N ARG A 17 -10.77 2.45 -3.49
CA ARG A 17 -12.21 2.73 -3.53
C ARG A 17 -13.06 1.46 -3.62
N ALA A 18 -12.52 0.35 -4.12
CA ALA A 18 -13.23 -0.93 -4.14
C ALA A 18 -13.42 -1.51 -2.74
N LEU A 19 -12.62 -1.09 -1.76
CA LEU A 19 -12.81 -1.46 -0.35
C LEU A 19 -14.03 -0.76 0.28
N ASN A 20 -14.54 0.30 -0.37
CA ASN A 20 -15.74 1.05 -0.01
C ASN A 20 -15.81 1.47 1.48
N ASP A 21 -14.66 1.79 2.08
CA ASP A 21 -14.53 2.12 3.50
C ASP A 21 -14.25 3.62 3.68
N SER A 22 -15.10 4.29 4.45
CA SER A 22 -15.00 5.74 4.72
C SER A 22 -13.74 6.13 5.49
N ARG A 23 -13.07 5.18 6.17
CA ARG A 23 -11.80 5.44 6.88
C ARG A 23 -10.69 5.83 5.92
N ILE A 24 -10.71 5.30 4.68
CA ILE A 24 -9.69 5.58 3.66
C ILE A 24 -9.63 7.06 3.32
N ASP A 25 -10.77 7.75 3.33
CA ASP A 25 -10.82 9.19 3.03
C ASP A 25 -10.16 10.02 4.14
N LYS A 26 -10.20 9.54 5.38
CA LYS A 26 -9.53 10.19 6.53
C LYS A 26 -8.02 9.93 6.56
N LEU A 27 -7.53 8.93 5.84
CA LEU A 27 -6.10 8.59 5.86
C LEU A 27 -5.26 9.64 5.11
N PRO A 28 -4.09 10.03 5.67
CA PRO A 28 -3.11 10.83 4.96
C PRO A 28 -2.65 10.15 3.67
N TYR A 29 -2.29 10.94 2.66
CA TYR A 29 -1.90 10.42 1.35
C TYR A 29 -0.77 9.38 1.42
N SER A 30 0.24 9.60 2.27
CA SER A 30 1.33 8.65 2.50
C SER A 30 0.83 7.29 3.02
N ILE A 31 -0.16 7.27 3.90
CA ILE A 31 -0.74 6.03 4.46
C ILE A 31 -1.58 5.30 3.41
N ARG A 32 -2.27 6.03 2.53
CA ARG A 32 -3.00 5.43 1.39
C ARG A 32 -2.04 4.65 0.48
N ILE A 33 -0.83 5.16 0.24
CA ILE A 33 0.20 4.46 -0.54
C ILE A 33 0.67 3.18 0.19
N LEU A 34 0.83 3.25 1.51
CA LEU A 34 1.17 2.07 2.32
C LEU A 34 0.06 1.01 2.26
N LEU A 35 -1.20 1.44 2.39
CA LEU A 35 -2.38 0.58 2.32
C LEU A 35 -2.46 -0.14 0.96
N GLU A 36 -2.28 0.59 -0.14
CA GLU A 36 -2.22 0.02 -1.49
C GLU A 36 -1.10 -1.01 -1.62
N SER A 37 0.08 -0.68 -1.09
CA SER A 37 1.22 -1.60 -1.13
C SER A 37 0.94 -2.87 -0.32
N ALA A 38 0.30 -2.74 0.85
CA ALA A 38 -0.08 -3.86 1.69
C ALA A 38 -1.13 -4.75 1.01
N ILE A 39 -2.19 -4.16 0.45
CA ILE A 39 -3.25 -4.90 -0.29
C ILE A 39 -2.64 -5.64 -1.49
N ARG A 40 -1.81 -4.95 -2.28
CA ARG A 40 -1.14 -5.54 -3.46
C ARG A 40 -0.19 -6.69 -3.10
N ASN A 41 0.37 -6.68 -1.90
CA ASN A 41 1.28 -7.71 -1.42
C ASN A 41 0.65 -8.64 -0.36
N CYS A 42 -0.68 -8.60 -0.18
CA CYS A 42 -1.40 -9.43 0.78
C CYS A 42 -1.45 -10.88 0.27
N HIS A 43 -0.49 -11.69 0.73
CA HIS A 43 -0.37 -13.10 0.38
C HIS A 43 -0.45 -14.01 1.63
N GLU A 44 -1.00 -13.48 2.75
CA GLU A 44 -1.12 -14.12 4.07
C GLU A 44 0.19 -14.64 4.72
N PHE A 45 1.32 -14.50 4.03
CA PHE A 45 2.64 -14.91 4.49
C PHE A 45 3.45 -13.72 5.03
N GLN A 46 3.82 -12.77 4.16
CA GLN A 46 4.60 -11.58 4.53
C GLN A 46 3.72 -10.38 4.93
N VAL A 47 2.55 -10.25 4.30
CA VAL A 47 1.54 -9.24 4.62
C VAL A 47 0.24 -9.99 4.86
N LYS A 48 -0.30 -9.89 6.08
CA LYS A 48 -1.55 -10.53 6.45
C LYS A 48 -2.71 -9.55 6.31
N SER A 49 -3.92 -10.06 6.16
CA SER A 49 -5.15 -9.25 6.17
C SER A 49 -5.30 -8.43 7.45
N LYS A 50 -4.77 -8.93 8.58
CA LYS A 50 -4.70 -8.17 9.85
C LYS A 50 -3.82 -6.92 9.76
N ASP A 51 -2.76 -6.97 8.96
CA ASP A 51 -1.87 -5.81 8.78
C ASP A 51 -2.53 -4.75 7.89
N VAL A 52 -3.33 -5.18 6.90
CA VAL A 52 -4.18 -4.28 6.13
C VAL A 52 -5.21 -3.58 7.03
N GLU A 53 -5.88 -4.31 7.92
CA GLU A 53 -6.83 -3.71 8.89
C GLU A 53 -6.13 -2.72 9.84
N LYS A 54 -4.93 -3.04 10.33
CA LYS A 54 -4.15 -2.11 11.18
C LYS A 54 -3.79 -0.81 10.46
N ILE A 55 -3.46 -0.87 9.17
CA ILE A 55 -3.19 0.31 8.35
C ILE A 55 -4.48 1.10 8.09
N LEU A 56 -5.61 0.40 7.89
CA LEU A 56 -6.92 1.03 7.72
C LEU A 56 -7.37 1.76 9.00
N ASP A 57 -7.06 1.19 10.16
CA ASP A 57 -7.29 1.75 11.49
C ASP A 57 -6.11 2.62 11.99
N TRP A 58 -5.41 3.29 11.06
CA TRP A 58 -4.21 4.11 11.35
C TRP A 58 -4.40 5.10 12.50
N GLU A 59 -5.57 5.74 12.61
CA GLU A 59 -5.84 6.72 13.67
C GLU A 59 -5.67 6.13 15.08
N ASN A 60 -6.00 4.85 15.26
CA ASN A 60 -5.88 4.15 16.55
C ASN A 60 -4.58 3.36 16.70
N THR A 61 -3.97 2.93 15.59
CA THR A 61 -2.73 2.13 15.60
C THR A 61 -1.46 2.99 15.62
N SER A 62 -1.51 4.21 15.06
CA SER A 62 -0.41 5.18 15.08
C SER A 62 0.11 5.47 16.50
N PRO A 63 -0.71 5.78 17.52
CA PRO A 63 -0.23 6.00 18.89
C PRO A 63 0.29 4.72 19.58
N LYS A 64 -0.08 3.53 19.08
CA LYS A 64 0.34 2.24 19.63
C LYS A 64 1.65 1.73 19.05
N GLN A 65 2.30 2.50 18.14
CA GLN A 65 3.56 2.15 17.48
C GLN A 65 3.56 0.72 16.91
N VAL A 66 2.46 0.35 16.25
CA VAL A 66 2.31 -0.99 15.70
C VAL A 66 3.25 -1.17 14.50
N GLU A 67 3.98 -2.27 14.46
CA GLU A 67 4.84 -2.61 13.32
C GLU A 67 3.98 -3.01 12.12
N ILE A 68 4.31 -2.42 10.96
CA ILE A 68 3.61 -2.63 9.69
C ILE A 68 4.63 -3.08 8.63
N PRO A 69 4.43 -4.24 7.98
CA PRO A 69 5.32 -4.70 6.93
C PRO A 69 5.21 -3.79 5.70
N PHE A 70 6.33 -3.17 5.29
CA PHE A 70 6.41 -2.35 4.08
C PHE A 70 7.37 -2.95 3.06
N LYS A 71 6.87 -3.21 1.86
CA LYS A 71 7.66 -3.68 0.73
C LYS A 71 7.80 -2.55 -0.31
N PRO A 72 8.99 -1.91 -0.42
CA PRO A 72 9.18 -0.83 -1.38
C PRO A 72 9.12 -1.37 -2.81
N ALA A 73 8.66 -0.54 -3.74
CA ALA A 73 8.55 -0.92 -5.15
C ALA A 73 9.92 -1.02 -5.85
N ARG A 74 10.90 -0.21 -5.42
CA ARG A 74 12.26 -0.15 -5.97
C ARG A 74 13.23 0.25 -4.87
N VAL A 75 14.48 -0.19 -5.00
CA VAL A 75 15.60 0.22 -4.13
C VAL A 75 16.62 0.91 -5.00
N LEU A 76 17.03 2.11 -4.60
CA LEU A 76 18.16 2.82 -5.21
C LEU A 76 19.38 2.60 -4.34
N LEU A 77 20.40 1.95 -4.91
CA LEU A 77 21.69 1.76 -4.26
C LEU A 77 22.63 2.87 -4.72
N ARG A 78 23.11 3.69 -3.79
CA ARG A 78 24.20 4.63 -4.05
C ARG A 78 25.51 3.97 -3.63
N VAL A 79 26.47 3.90 -4.55
CA VAL A 79 27.86 3.63 -4.20
C VAL A 79 28.47 4.91 -3.64
N TYR A 80 28.97 4.85 -2.41
CA TYR A 80 29.94 5.80 -1.88
C TYR A 80 31.32 5.17 -2.07
N THR A 81 31.95 5.40 -3.21
CA THR A 81 33.41 5.31 -3.30
C THR A 81 33.97 6.66 -2.86
N GLY A 82 34.81 6.63 -1.82
CA GLY A 82 35.59 7.77 -1.35
C GLY A 82 36.85 7.98 -2.15
#